data_AF-A0A4V2XIV6-F1
#
_entry.id   AF-A0A4V2XIV6-F1
#
_cell.length_a   1.000
_cell.length_b   1.000
_cell.length_c   1.000
_cell.angle_alpha   90.00
_cell.angle_beta   90.00
_cell.angle_gamma   90.00
#
_symmetry.space_group_name_H-M   'P 1'
#
loop_
_entity.id
_entity.type
_entity.pdbx_description
1 polymer ?
#
loop_
_entity_poly.entity_id
_entity_poly.type
_entity_poly.pdbx_seq_one_letter_code
_entity_poly.pdbx_strand_id
1 'polypeptide(L)'
;MELASYLAGERWSDHPACTHPLLAALARLVNDNTGDESRAKLVHLVPSIIGLASDDLRVDARIALRCATTALPVAAAERQLALAVSVLAAEEMLARLDGAAPGRLSESSVRVMEEVPHAAEQARRFSRAARITQKGFRRYAAPNAVQLSVVGIVQACIPDPDALLCGLLEEAIADCAAMIHGPRTEIPATASPVHA
;
A
#
# COMPACT_ATOMS: atom_id res chain seq x y z
N MET A 1 10.30 -2.65 -12.69
CA MET A 1 9.92 -1.21 -12.82
C MET A 1 10.36 -0.63 -14.14
N GLU A 2 11.44 -1.14 -14.70
CA GLU A 2 12.04 -0.75 -15.96
C GLU A 2 11.07 -0.87 -17.15
N LEU A 3 10.26 -1.93 -17.21
CA LEU A 3 9.21 -2.05 -18.22
C LEU A 3 8.17 -0.90 -18.12
N ALA A 4 7.82 -0.46 -16.91
CA ALA A 4 6.94 0.70 -16.72
C ALA A 4 7.60 1.98 -17.23
N SER A 5 8.89 2.21 -16.89
CA SER A 5 9.65 3.37 -17.38
C SER A 5 9.69 3.41 -18.92
N TYR A 6 9.92 2.27 -19.55
CA TYR A 6 9.96 2.14 -21.00
C TYR A 6 8.61 2.43 -21.64
N LEU A 7 7.54 1.85 -21.12
CA LEU A 7 6.17 2.06 -21.62
C LEU A 7 5.68 3.50 -21.40
N ALA A 8 6.16 4.17 -20.35
CA ALA A 8 5.88 5.58 -20.09
C ALA A 8 6.69 6.55 -20.98
N GLY A 9 7.60 6.04 -21.82
CA GLY A 9 8.49 6.87 -22.64
C GLY A 9 9.63 7.53 -21.86
N GLU A 10 9.91 7.05 -20.65
CA GLU A 10 11.04 7.50 -19.83
C GLU A 10 12.33 6.73 -20.19
N ARG A 11 13.46 7.17 -19.64
CA ARG A 11 14.70 6.39 -19.70
C ARG A 11 14.52 5.10 -18.91
N TRP A 12 15.01 3.98 -19.46
CA TRP A 12 15.08 2.68 -18.78
C TRP A 12 15.68 2.82 -17.37
N SER A 13 14.84 2.61 -16.35
CA SER A 13 15.17 2.86 -14.95
C SER A 13 14.30 1.99 -14.03
N ASP A 14 14.86 1.50 -12.93
CA ASP A 14 14.10 0.84 -11.86
C ASP A 14 13.43 1.85 -10.91
N HIS A 15 13.70 3.14 -11.10
CA HIS A 15 13.13 4.29 -10.41
C HIS A 15 12.45 5.25 -11.40
N PRO A 16 11.32 4.86 -12.02
CA PRO A 16 10.60 5.73 -12.95
C PRO A 16 9.95 6.92 -12.24
N ALA A 17 9.84 8.04 -12.95
CA ALA A 17 9.14 9.23 -12.48
C ALA A 17 7.61 9.08 -12.62
N CYS A 18 7.14 8.18 -13.50
CA CYS A 18 5.72 7.95 -13.78
C CYS A 18 4.94 7.24 -12.66
N THR A 19 5.62 6.76 -11.62
CA THR A 19 5.03 5.98 -10.53
C THR A 19 5.47 6.53 -9.18
N HIS A 20 4.57 6.58 -8.20
CA HIS A 20 4.90 6.99 -6.83
C HIS A 20 6.09 6.17 -6.27
N PRO A 21 7.12 6.80 -5.69
CA PRO A 21 8.35 6.09 -5.27
C PRO A 21 8.12 4.94 -4.30
N LEU A 22 7.19 5.09 -3.34
CA LEU A 22 6.86 4.02 -2.40
C LEU A 22 6.09 2.88 -3.06
N LEU A 23 5.25 3.16 -4.07
CA LEU A 23 4.55 2.14 -4.83
C LEU A 23 5.53 1.36 -5.72
N ALA A 24 6.49 2.06 -6.34
CA ALA A 24 7.59 1.43 -7.06
C ALA A 24 8.45 0.54 -6.15
N ALA A 25 8.70 0.96 -4.90
CA ALA A 25 9.39 0.14 -3.92
C ALA A 25 8.60 -1.13 -3.56
N LEU A 26 7.28 -1.01 -3.31
CA LEU A 26 6.40 -2.17 -3.09
C LEU A 26 6.40 -3.11 -4.30
N ALA A 27 6.25 -2.59 -5.52
CA ALA A 27 6.22 -3.39 -6.73
C ALA A 27 7.52 -4.18 -6.95
N ARG A 28 8.69 -3.57 -6.65
CA ARG A 28 9.97 -4.29 -6.67
C ARG A 28 10.01 -5.40 -5.63
N LEU A 29 9.62 -5.12 -4.39
CA LEU A 29 9.61 -6.14 -3.33
C LEU A 29 8.67 -7.30 -3.64
N VAL A 30 7.48 -7.03 -4.16
CA VAL A 30 6.54 -8.07 -4.60
C VAL A 30 7.16 -8.88 -5.72
N ASN A 31 7.67 -8.23 -6.78
CA ASN A 31 8.35 -8.92 -7.87
C ASN A 31 9.50 -9.81 -7.37
N ASP A 32 10.35 -9.31 -6.47
CA ASP A 32 11.53 -10.04 -6.00
C ASP A 32 11.19 -11.24 -5.11
N ASN A 33 9.97 -11.26 -4.54
CA ASN A 33 9.53 -12.31 -3.62
C ASN A 33 8.38 -13.19 -4.17
N THR A 34 7.92 -12.96 -5.40
CA THR A 34 6.93 -13.79 -6.08
C THR A 34 7.61 -14.83 -6.96
N GLY A 35 7.14 -16.08 -6.93
CA GLY A 35 7.62 -17.17 -7.78
C GLY A 35 7.29 -17.00 -9.26
N ASP A 36 7.96 -17.76 -10.13
CA ASP A 36 7.89 -17.55 -11.59
C ASP A 36 6.48 -17.74 -12.18
N GLU A 37 5.69 -18.68 -11.65
CA GLU A 37 4.31 -18.91 -12.11
C GLU A 37 3.40 -17.71 -11.83
N SER A 38 3.55 -17.09 -10.66
CA SER A 38 2.77 -15.91 -10.26
C SER A 38 3.33 -14.60 -10.83
N ARG A 39 4.62 -14.56 -11.18
CA ARG A 39 5.28 -13.39 -11.81
C ARG A 39 4.63 -13.01 -13.14
N ALA A 40 4.09 -13.97 -13.89
CA ALA A 40 3.36 -13.69 -15.13
C ALA A 40 2.13 -12.79 -14.90
N LYS A 41 1.45 -12.93 -13.75
CA LYS A 41 0.30 -12.09 -13.37
C LYS A 41 0.72 -10.64 -13.14
N LEU A 42 1.89 -10.41 -12.54
CA LEU A 42 2.43 -9.08 -12.27
C LEU A 42 2.68 -8.27 -13.54
N VAL A 43 3.02 -8.92 -14.66
CA VAL A 43 3.24 -8.24 -15.95
C VAL A 43 1.99 -7.48 -16.40
N HIS A 44 0.80 -8.01 -16.13
CA HIS A 44 -0.46 -7.36 -16.48
C HIS A 44 -0.75 -6.09 -15.66
N LEU A 45 -0.08 -5.91 -14.52
CA LEU A 45 -0.22 -4.72 -13.66
C LEU A 45 0.68 -3.56 -14.09
N VAL A 46 1.67 -3.82 -14.94
CA VAL A 46 2.66 -2.81 -15.35
C VAL A 46 2.04 -1.56 -15.98
N PRO A 47 1.02 -1.65 -16.88
CA PRO A 47 0.36 -0.45 -17.39
C PRO A 47 -0.37 0.35 -16.30
N SER A 48 -0.89 -0.33 -15.28
CA SER A 48 -1.71 0.28 -14.22
C SER A 48 -0.93 1.15 -13.24
N ILE A 49 0.40 1.00 -13.17
CA ILE A 49 1.26 1.84 -12.30
C ILE A 49 1.75 3.13 -12.98
N ILE A 50 1.52 3.27 -14.28
CA ILE A 50 1.93 4.44 -15.07
C ILE A 50 0.96 5.59 -14.81
N GLY A 51 1.50 6.79 -14.58
CA GLY A 51 0.69 7.98 -14.28
C GLY A 51 0.19 8.03 -12.84
N LEU A 52 0.76 7.21 -11.95
CA LEU A 52 0.49 7.22 -10.51
C LEU A 52 1.59 7.94 -9.72
N ALA A 53 2.28 8.90 -10.34
CA ALA A 53 3.21 9.77 -9.65
C ALA A 53 2.44 10.78 -8.77
N SER A 54 2.91 11.00 -7.54
CA SER A 54 2.36 12.01 -6.63
C SER A 54 3.40 12.40 -5.58
N ASP A 55 3.35 13.66 -5.15
CA ASP A 55 4.12 14.16 -4.00
C ASP A 55 3.27 14.29 -2.73
N ASP A 56 1.97 13.96 -2.78
CA ASP A 56 1.08 14.02 -1.63
C ASP A 56 1.42 12.91 -0.61
N LEU A 57 1.75 13.31 0.62
CA LEU A 57 2.08 12.40 1.72
C LEU A 57 0.93 11.47 2.10
N ARG A 58 -0.31 11.80 1.74
CA ARG A 58 -1.44 10.90 1.92
C ARG A 58 -1.25 9.60 1.15
N VAL A 59 -0.61 9.65 -0.03
CA VAL A 59 -0.34 8.45 -0.85
C VAL A 59 0.65 7.53 -0.13
N ASP A 60 1.74 8.08 0.43
CA ASP A 60 2.66 7.31 1.27
C ASP A 60 1.93 6.63 2.44
N ALA A 61 1.08 7.39 3.15
CA ALA A 61 0.36 6.88 4.32
C ALA A 61 -0.68 5.82 3.95
N ARG A 62 -1.36 5.97 2.81
CA ARG A 62 -2.32 4.98 2.30
C ARG A 62 -1.63 3.68 1.90
N ILE A 63 -0.51 3.75 1.17
CA ILE A 63 0.27 2.55 0.79
C ILE A 63 0.77 1.83 2.03
N ALA A 64 1.34 2.56 2.99
CA ALA A 64 1.83 1.99 4.25
C ALA A 64 0.69 1.33 5.05
N LEU A 65 -0.47 1.99 5.14
CA LEU A 65 -1.64 1.45 5.82
C LEU A 65 -2.11 0.15 5.16
N ARG A 66 -2.33 0.16 3.83
CA ARG A 66 -2.72 -1.00 3.03
C ARG A 66 -1.79 -2.18 3.29
N CYS A 67 -0.49 -1.97 3.14
CA CYS A 67 0.52 -3.00 3.37
C CYS A 67 0.43 -3.54 4.79
N ALA A 68 0.38 -2.67 5.79
CA ALA A 68 0.37 -3.07 7.19
C ALA A 68 -0.91 -3.85 7.55
N THR A 69 -2.07 -3.40 7.09
CA THR A 69 -3.36 -4.06 7.36
C THR A 69 -3.47 -5.42 6.67
N THR A 70 -2.92 -5.57 5.45
CA THR A 70 -2.94 -6.86 4.73
C THR A 70 -2.02 -7.89 5.38
N ALA A 71 -0.83 -7.47 5.83
CA ALA A 71 0.15 -8.39 6.39
C ALA A 71 -0.11 -8.75 7.87
N LEU A 72 -0.73 -7.86 8.63
CA LEU A 72 -0.86 -7.99 10.09
C LEU A 72 -1.54 -9.30 10.55
N PRO A 73 -2.67 -9.75 9.95
CA PRO A 73 -3.33 -11.00 10.36
C PRO A 73 -2.50 -12.26 10.11
N VAL A 74 -1.70 -12.26 9.03
CA VAL A 74 -0.97 -13.45 8.56
C VAL A 74 0.47 -13.51 9.08
N ALA A 75 1.01 -12.39 9.55
CA ALA A 75 2.36 -12.31 10.06
C ALA A 75 2.51 -13.07 11.39
N ALA A 76 3.70 -13.66 11.60
CA ALA A 76 4.07 -14.28 12.87
C ALA A 76 3.97 -13.29 14.05
N ALA A 77 3.62 -13.79 15.23
CA ALA A 77 3.34 -12.99 16.42
C ALA A 77 4.46 -11.99 16.76
N GLU A 78 5.73 -12.35 16.55
CA GLU A 78 6.86 -11.46 16.83
C GLU A 78 6.90 -10.22 15.92
N ARG A 79 6.28 -10.29 14.73
CA ARG A 79 6.20 -9.20 13.75
C ARG A 79 4.88 -8.41 13.83
N GLN A 80 3.83 -9.01 14.40
CA GLN A 80 2.52 -8.37 14.52
C GLN A 80 2.59 -7.05 15.31
N LEU A 81 3.43 -6.95 16.35
CA LEU A 81 3.61 -5.69 17.08
C LEU A 81 4.10 -4.56 16.17
N ALA A 82 5.13 -4.81 15.36
CA ALA A 82 5.70 -3.80 14.47
C ALA A 82 4.72 -3.38 13.36
N LEU A 83 3.95 -4.33 12.84
CA LEU A 83 2.90 -4.07 11.85
C LEU A 83 1.72 -3.30 12.47
N ALA A 84 1.29 -3.64 13.70
CA ALA A 84 0.27 -2.90 14.42
C ALA A 84 0.71 -1.46 14.72
N VAL A 85 1.97 -1.24 15.12
CA VAL A 85 2.53 0.13 15.24
C VAL A 85 2.49 0.85 13.89
N SER A 86 2.78 0.16 12.79
CA SER A 86 2.75 0.75 11.44
C SER A 86 1.33 1.17 11.02
N VAL A 87 0.31 0.36 11.33
CA VAL A 87 -1.11 0.72 11.13
C VAL A 87 -1.46 1.98 11.93
N LEU A 88 -1.14 2.03 13.22
CA LEU A 88 -1.44 3.20 14.06
C LEU A 88 -0.71 4.46 13.57
N ALA A 89 0.57 4.32 13.16
CA ALA A 89 1.34 5.43 12.63
C ALA A 89 0.78 5.98 11.31
N ALA A 90 0.30 5.09 10.42
CA ALA A 90 -0.28 5.48 9.14
C ALA A 90 -1.68 6.12 9.32
N GLU A 91 -2.52 5.58 10.21
CA GLU A 91 -3.82 6.18 10.56
C GLU A 91 -3.66 7.56 11.19
N GLU A 92 -2.74 7.72 12.16
CA GLU A 92 -2.45 9.01 12.77
C GLU A 92 -1.89 10.01 11.74
N MET A 93 -1.07 9.55 10.79
CA MET A 93 -0.58 10.38 9.69
C MET A 93 -1.71 10.87 8.80
N LEU A 94 -2.62 9.98 8.39
CA LEU A 94 -3.79 10.34 7.58
C LEU A 94 -4.71 11.31 8.33
N ALA A 95 -5.06 10.99 9.57
CA ALA A 95 -5.92 11.84 10.41
C ALA A 95 -5.33 13.25 10.54
N ARG A 96 -4.01 13.36 10.78
CA ARG A 96 -3.34 14.66 10.89
C ARG A 96 -3.31 15.42 9.56
N LEU A 97 -3.11 14.74 8.43
CA LEU A 97 -3.14 15.37 7.11
C LEU A 97 -4.54 15.89 6.78
N ASP A 98 -5.58 15.14 7.15
CA ASP A 98 -6.99 15.45 6.91
C ASP A 98 -7.61 16.43 7.93
N GLY A 99 -6.85 16.85 8.94
CA GLY A 99 -7.36 17.70 10.03
C GLY A 99 -8.41 17.00 10.89
N ALA A 100 -8.44 15.66 10.89
CA ALA A 100 -9.33 14.85 11.70
C ALA A 100 -8.78 14.67 13.13
N ALA A 101 -9.65 14.18 14.03
CA ALA A 101 -9.26 13.91 15.41
C ALA A 101 -8.17 12.81 15.50
N PRO A 102 -7.11 13.02 16.30
CA PRO A 102 -6.09 12.01 16.57
C PRO A 102 -6.67 10.70 17.09
N GLY A 103 -6.03 9.58 16.75
CA GLY A 103 -6.44 8.25 17.20
C GLY A 103 -7.69 7.68 16.52
N ARG A 104 -8.24 8.36 15.50
CA ARG A 104 -9.28 7.79 14.63
C ARG A 104 -8.67 6.66 13.80
N LEU A 105 -9.34 5.51 13.76
CA LEU A 105 -9.00 4.38 12.90
C LEU A 105 -10.11 4.20 11.86
N SER A 106 -9.73 3.80 10.65
CA SER A 106 -10.69 3.32 9.65
C SER A 106 -11.33 1.99 10.09
N GLU A 107 -12.50 1.65 9.52
CA GLU A 107 -13.19 0.39 9.83
C GLU A 107 -12.34 -0.84 9.54
N SER A 108 -11.55 -0.82 8.45
CA SER A 108 -10.63 -1.91 8.11
C SER A 108 -9.51 -2.04 9.15
N SER A 109 -8.95 -0.93 9.63
CA SER A 109 -7.93 -0.95 10.68
C SER A 109 -8.46 -1.42 12.02
N VAL A 110 -9.70 -1.07 12.37
CA VAL A 110 -10.36 -1.59 13.58
C VAL A 110 -10.49 -3.11 13.48
N ARG A 111 -11.04 -3.62 12.38
CA ARG A 111 -11.24 -5.06 12.16
C ARG A 111 -9.93 -5.85 12.27
N VAL A 112 -8.89 -5.42 11.56
CA VAL A 112 -7.60 -6.11 11.60
C VAL A 112 -6.99 -6.05 13.00
N MET A 113 -7.13 -4.94 13.73
CA MET A 113 -6.64 -4.83 15.11
C MET A 113 -7.37 -5.77 16.09
N GLU A 114 -8.64 -6.09 15.83
CA GLU A 114 -9.44 -7.04 16.62
C GLU A 114 -8.97 -8.49 16.42
N GLU A 115 -8.40 -8.82 15.26
CA GLU A 115 -7.83 -10.15 14.98
C GLU A 115 -6.50 -10.39 15.74
N VAL A 116 -5.80 -9.33 16.13
CA VAL A 116 -4.50 -9.40 16.83
C VAL A 116 -4.49 -8.63 18.16
N PRO A 117 -5.38 -8.95 19.12
CA PRO A 117 -5.67 -8.09 20.27
C PRO A 117 -4.43 -7.82 21.16
N HIS A 118 -3.54 -8.79 21.32
CA HIS A 118 -2.31 -8.62 22.09
C HIS A 118 -1.35 -7.61 21.44
N ALA A 119 -1.10 -7.75 20.14
CA ALA A 119 -0.25 -6.83 19.39
C ALA A 119 -0.88 -5.43 19.32
N ALA A 120 -2.20 -5.35 19.13
CA ALA A 120 -2.94 -4.09 19.09
C ALA A 120 -2.85 -3.34 20.43
N GLU A 121 -3.03 -4.02 21.57
CA GLU A 121 -2.92 -3.40 22.89
C GLU A 121 -1.50 -2.88 23.14
N GLN A 122 -0.48 -3.70 22.86
CA GLN A 122 0.92 -3.31 23.00
C GLN A 122 1.26 -2.11 22.09
N ALA A 123 0.82 -2.14 20.82
CA ALA A 123 1.04 -1.06 19.87
C ALA A 123 0.42 0.26 20.33
N ARG A 124 -0.78 0.24 20.94
CA ARG A 124 -1.41 1.43 21.53
C ARG A 124 -0.60 2.01 22.69
N ARG A 125 0.04 1.17 23.51
CA ARG A 125 0.92 1.62 24.60
C ARG A 125 2.18 2.29 24.06
N PHE A 126 2.80 1.74 23.02
CA PHE A 126 3.99 2.34 22.36
C PHE A 126 3.66 3.63 21.61
N SER A 127 2.57 3.65 20.84
CA SER A 127 2.24 4.77 19.95
C SER A 127 1.92 6.06 20.71
N ARG A 128 1.38 5.96 21.93
CA ARG A 128 1.15 7.12 22.80
C ARG A 128 2.43 7.89 23.15
N ALA A 129 3.61 7.25 23.04
CA ALA A 129 4.89 7.85 23.36
C ALA A 129 5.63 8.45 22.14
N ALA A 130 5.27 8.06 20.91
CA ALA A 130 6.03 8.40 19.70
C ALA A 130 5.25 9.34 18.78
N ARG A 131 5.72 10.59 18.62
CA ARG A 131 5.22 11.53 17.59
C ARG A 131 6.17 11.55 16.39
N ILE A 132 5.75 10.91 15.29
CA ILE A 132 6.51 10.87 14.04
C ILE A 132 6.20 12.14 13.22
N THR A 133 7.24 12.81 12.73
CA THR A 133 7.11 13.98 11.84
C THR A 133 6.72 13.54 10.42
N GLN A 134 6.14 14.44 9.60
CA GLN A 134 5.85 14.13 8.17
C GLN A 134 7.08 13.63 7.42
N LYS A 135 8.21 14.32 7.59
CA LYS A 135 9.49 13.98 6.97
C LYS A 135 10.01 12.62 7.45
N GLY A 136 9.92 12.37 8.76
CA GLY A 136 10.32 11.09 9.34
C GLY A 136 9.43 9.94 8.87
N PHE A 137 8.14 10.19 8.69
CA PHE A 137 7.20 9.19 8.19
C PHE A 137 7.53 8.79 6.75
N ARG A 138 7.65 9.76 5.83
CA ARG A 138 8.01 9.51 4.43
C ARG A 138 9.35 8.79 4.30
N ARG A 139 10.35 9.23 5.08
CA ARG A 139 11.72 8.71 4.94
C ARG A 139 11.94 7.35 5.59
N TYR A 140 11.23 7.05 6.67
CA TYR A 140 11.53 5.86 7.50
C TYR A 140 10.29 5.00 7.76
N ALA A 141 9.22 5.59 8.31
CA ALA A 141 8.09 4.78 8.77
C ALA A 141 7.34 4.08 7.62
N ALA A 142 7.03 4.80 6.54
CA ALA A 142 6.29 4.23 5.41
C ALA A 142 7.11 3.19 4.63
N PRO A 143 8.39 3.42 4.27
CA PRO A 143 9.23 2.38 3.66
C PRO A 143 9.40 1.15 4.56
N ASN A 144 9.57 1.34 5.87
CA ASN A 144 9.72 0.24 6.80
C ASN A 144 8.42 -0.57 6.96
N ALA A 145 7.25 0.08 6.96
CA ALA A 145 5.96 -0.60 6.97
C ALA A 145 5.82 -1.51 5.74
N VAL A 146 6.11 -0.99 4.54
CA VAL A 146 6.08 -1.76 3.28
C VAL A 146 7.02 -2.98 3.35
N GLN A 147 8.26 -2.80 3.80
CA GLN A 147 9.23 -3.89 3.95
C GLN A 147 8.75 -4.96 4.93
N LEU A 148 8.33 -4.55 6.13
CA LEU A 148 7.83 -5.46 7.16
C LEU A 148 6.60 -6.24 6.68
N SER A 149 5.72 -5.60 5.92
CA SER A 149 4.54 -6.26 5.36
C SER A 149 4.89 -7.33 4.35
N VAL A 150 5.76 -7.03 3.37
CA VAL A 150 6.17 -8.04 2.38
C VAL A 150 6.89 -9.19 3.06
N VAL A 151 7.86 -8.93 3.94
CA VAL A 151 8.57 -9.99 4.68
C VAL A 151 7.59 -10.80 5.54
N GLY A 152 6.63 -10.13 6.19
CA GLY A 152 5.59 -10.78 7.00
C GLY A 152 4.72 -11.74 6.19
N ILE A 153 4.34 -11.36 4.96
CA ILE A 153 3.55 -12.20 4.05
C ILE A 153 4.39 -13.37 3.52
N VAL A 154 5.62 -13.11 3.06
CA VAL A 154 6.53 -14.15 2.52
C VAL A 154 6.81 -15.25 3.55
N GLN A 155 6.89 -14.87 4.82
CA GLN A 155 7.18 -15.79 5.93
C GLN A 155 5.91 -16.32 6.61
N ALA A 156 4.72 -15.97 6.11
CA ALA A 156 3.46 -16.39 6.70
C ALA A 156 3.21 -17.88 6.43
N CYS A 157 2.64 -18.57 7.42
CA CYS A 157 2.21 -19.97 7.29
C CYS A 157 0.82 -20.04 6.62
N ILE A 158 0.71 -19.50 5.39
CA ILE A 158 -0.53 -19.48 4.60
C ILE A 158 -0.36 -20.31 3.32
N PRO A 159 -1.46 -20.81 2.71
CA PRO A 159 -1.37 -21.68 1.55
C PRO A 159 -0.72 -21.04 0.31
N ASP A 160 -0.95 -19.74 0.08
CA ASP A 160 -0.47 -19.04 -1.12
C ASP A 160 -0.03 -17.60 -0.81
N PRO A 161 1.23 -17.40 -0.36
CA PRO A 161 1.79 -16.06 -0.14
C PRO A 161 1.90 -15.23 -1.43
N ASP A 162 2.15 -15.86 -2.57
CA ASP A 162 2.31 -15.17 -3.86
C ASP A 162 1.01 -14.51 -4.29
N ALA A 163 -0.13 -15.21 -4.16
CA ALA A 163 -1.44 -14.64 -4.44
C ALA A 163 -1.74 -13.44 -3.53
N LEU A 164 -1.36 -13.52 -2.25
CA LEU A 164 -1.55 -12.41 -1.31
C LEU A 164 -0.66 -11.21 -1.65
N LEU A 165 0.58 -11.42 -2.08
CA LEU A 165 1.47 -10.35 -2.54
C LEU A 165 0.96 -9.69 -3.83
N CYS A 166 0.47 -10.49 -4.79
CA CYS A 166 -0.13 -9.97 -6.02
C CYS A 166 -1.37 -9.13 -5.71
N GLY A 167 -2.29 -9.65 -4.88
CA GLY A 167 -3.48 -8.93 -4.45
C GLY A 167 -3.16 -7.65 -3.67
N LEU A 168 -2.14 -7.70 -2.79
CA LEU A 168 -1.66 -6.50 -2.09
C LEU A 168 -1.20 -5.42 -3.07
N LEU A 169 -0.43 -5.78 -4.09
CA LEU A 169 0.01 -4.81 -5.10
C LEU A 169 -1.16 -4.26 -5.90
N GLU A 170 -2.10 -5.11 -6.34
CA GLU A 170 -3.31 -4.69 -7.05
C GLU A 170 -4.14 -3.69 -6.24
N GLU A 171 -4.40 -3.98 -4.97
CA GLU A 171 -5.15 -3.09 -4.08
C GLU A 171 -4.40 -1.78 -3.83
N ALA A 172 -3.08 -1.82 -3.65
CA ALA A 172 -2.27 -0.61 -3.47
C ALA A 172 -2.28 0.28 -4.72
N ILE A 173 -2.26 -0.31 -5.91
CA ILE A 173 -2.41 0.40 -7.19
C ILE A 173 -3.78 1.07 -7.27
N ALA A 174 -4.85 0.32 -6.95
CA ALA A 174 -6.21 0.83 -6.95
C ALA A 174 -6.41 1.99 -5.97
N ASP A 175 -5.86 1.87 -4.76
CA ASP A 175 -5.87 2.94 -3.75
C ASP A 175 -5.16 4.21 -4.27
N CYS A 176 -3.98 4.05 -4.89
CA CYS A 176 -3.24 5.17 -5.47
C CYS A 176 -4.00 5.83 -6.63
N ALA A 177 -4.58 5.04 -7.54
CA ALA A 177 -5.37 5.56 -8.65
C ALA A 177 -6.59 6.35 -8.15
N ALA A 178 -7.32 5.83 -7.17
CA ALA A 178 -8.48 6.52 -6.58
C ALA A 178 -8.10 7.86 -5.94
N MET A 179 -6.92 7.95 -5.32
CA MET A 179 -6.44 9.18 -4.71
C MET A 179 -5.91 10.21 -5.71
N ILE A 180 -5.20 9.76 -6.75
CA ILE A 180 -4.51 10.64 -7.70
C ILE A 180 -5.47 11.12 -8.81
N HIS A 181 -6.33 10.23 -9.31
CA HIS A 181 -7.25 10.55 -10.40
C HIS A 181 -8.65 10.95 -9.91
N GLY A 182 -8.93 10.80 -8.60
CA GLY A 182 -10.27 10.99 -8.03
C GLY A 182 -11.23 9.85 -8.40
N PRO A 183 -12.50 9.88 -7.95
CA PRO A 183 -13.49 8.92 -8.41
C PRO A 183 -13.62 9.03 -9.93
N ARG A 184 -13.33 7.93 -10.65
CA ARG A 184 -13.59 7.79 -12.08
C ARG A 184 -15.06 8.16 -12.30
N THR A 185 -15.31 9.35 -12.84
CA THR A 185 -16.64 9.67 -13.35
C THR A 185 -16.80 8.81 -14.59
N GLU A 186 -17.57 7.73 -14.49
CA GLU A 186 -17.98 6.97 -15.66
C GLU A 186 -18.67 7.96 -16.61
N ILE A 187 -18.03 8.23 -17.75
CA ILE A 187 -18.66 9.00 -18.82
C ILE A 187 -19.80 8.10 -19.34
N PRO A 188 -21.07 8.54 -19.31
CA PRO A 188 -22.17 7.73 -19.84
C PRO A 188 -21.87 7.42 -21.30
N ALA A 189 -21.89 6.13 -21.66
CA ALA A 189 -21.79 5.69 -23.04
C ALA A 189 -22.82 6.46 -23.87
N THR A 190 -22.33 7.26 -24.81
CA THR A 190 -23.16 8.02 -25.75
C THR A 190 -24.10 7.06 -26.45
N ALA A 191 -25.40 7.23 -26.20
CA ALA A 191 -26.45 6.48 -26.88
C ALA A 191 -26.31 6.64 -28.40
N SER A 192 -26.24 5.51 -29.11
CA SER A 192 -26.25 5.47 -30.57
C SER A 192 -27.51 6.17 -31.12
N PRO A 193 -27.40 6.98 -32.18
CA PRO A 193 -28.57 7.57 -32.80
C PRO A 193 -29.37 6.48 -33.53
N VAL A 194 -30.64 6.36 -33.16
CA VAL A 194 -31.64 5.58 -33.88
C VAL A 194 -31.89 6.29 -35.21
N HIS A 195 -31.47 5.69 -36.32
CA HIS A 195 -31.88 6.12 -37.64
C HIS A 195 -33.34 5.70 -37.88
N ALA A 196 -34.17 6.71 -38.15
CA ALA A 196 -35.52 6.59 -38.68
C ALA A 196 -35.52 6.19 -40.16
#